data_AF-L1MG91-F1
#
_entry.id   AF-L1MG91-F1
#
_cell.length_a   1.000
_cell.length_b   1.000
_cell.length_c   1.000
_cell.angle_alpha   90.00
_cell.angle_beta   90.00
_cell.angle_gamma   90.00
#
_symmetry.space_group_name_H-M   'P 1'
#
loop_
_entity.id
_entity.type
_entity.pdbx_description
1 polymer ?
#
loop_
_entity_poly.entity_id
_entity_poly.type
_entity_poly.pdbx_seq_one_letter_code
_entity_poly.pdbx_strand_id
1 'polypeptide(L)'
;MHLAQLNLADCDMPEPYPTNGVLQFYISTDDSWSEALVRYIPVSEFSECSHQWILPDDPDDSVIHGGFFTVTTKPYQQLPTMDDRDFDFLPFPSDMDPDFFYEDHAEELVNVLNDQPTLICGGGWATFRQWDPRPENESLELLLQLDCYEDNGVVLNYGDRGIVNFFVNLHDVEKEDFSHVFYTWSQF
;
A
#
# COMPACT_ATOMS: atom_id res chain seq x y z
N MET A 1 5.16 15.01 3.76
CA MET A 1 3.70 15.20 3.93
C MET A 1 3.11 14.00 4.67
N HIS A 2 2.09 14.22 5.52
CA HIS A 2 1.33 13.13 6.13
C HIS A 2 0.32 12.58 5.11
N LEU A 3 0.49 11.32 4.73
CA LEU A 3 -0.27 10.68 3.67
C LEU A 3 -1.51 9.96 4.21
N ALA A 4 -1.32 9.10 5.20
CA ALA A 4 -2.36 8.23 5.72
C ALA A 4 -2.11 7.90 7.19
N GLN A 5 -3.19 7.55 7.88
CA GLN A 5 -3.13 7.06 9.25
C GLN A 5 -4.07 5.86 9.40
N LEU A 6 -3.56 4.77 9.99
CA LEU A 6 -4.34 3.59 10.35
C LEU A 6 -4.51 3.55 11.87
N ASN A 7 -5.75 3.44 12.33
CA ASN A 7 -6.02 3.02 13.70
C ASN A 7 -6.04 1.49 13.73
N LEU A 8 -5.03 0.87 14.34
CA LEU A 8 -4.88 -0.58 14.31
C LEU A 8 -6.00 -1.31 15.05
N ALA A 9 -6.71 -0.64 15.96
CA ALA A 9 -7.89 -1.22 16.60
C ALA A 9 -9.11 -1.34 15.66
N ASP A 10 -9.12 -0.60 14.56
CA ASP A 10 -10.17 -0.63 13.54
C ASP A 10 -9.78 -1.50 12.33
N CYS A 11 -8.54 -2.03 12.30
CA CYS A 11 -8.01 -2.86 11.23
C CYS A 11 -7.91 -4.33 11.68
N ASP A 12 -8.34 -5.26 10.83
CA ASP A 12 -8.20 -6.70 11.07
C ASP A 12 -6.81 -7.18 10.61
N MET A 13 -5.76 -6.68 11.26
CA MET A 13 -4.37 -7.00 10.93
C MET A 13 -4.03 -8.42 11.40
N PRO A 14 -3.39 -9.26 10.55
CA PRO A 14 -2.99 -10.61 10.96
C PRO A 14 -1.81 -10.58 11.93
N GLU A 15 -1.55 -11.69 12.61
CA GLU A 15 -0.27 -11.85 13.32
C GLU A 15 0.91 -11.80 12.32
N PRO A 16 2.05 -11.19 12.67
CA PRO A 16 2.44 -10.65 13.97
C PRO A 16 2.17 -9.14 14.16
N TYR A 17 1.29 -8.52 13.37
CA TYR A 17 1.06 -7.07 13.46
C TYR A 17 0.45 -6.64 14.80
N PRO A 18 0.76 -5.42 15.30
CA PRO A 18 0.09 -4.89 16.48
C PRO A 18 -1.41 -4.71 16.23
N THR A 19 -2.22 -4.97 17.26
CA THR A 19 -3.70 -4.92 17.20
C THR A 19 -4.28 -3.61 17.76
N ASN A 20 -3.41 -2.70 18.21
CA ASN A 20 -3.79 -1.40 18.74
C ASN A 20 -2.67 -0.40 18.50
N GLY A 21 -2.94 0.88 18.77
CA GLY A 21 -2.04 1.96 18.41
C GLY A 21 -2.34 2.50 17.02
N VAL A 22 -1.46 3.36 16.53
CA VAL A 22 -1.64 4.07 15.27
C VAL A 22 -0.40 3.91 14.40
N LEU A 23 -0.59 3.57 13.12
CA LEU A 23 0.44 3.72 12.10
C LEU A 23 0.21 5.02 11.32
N GLN A 24 1.25 5.84 11.21
CA GLN A 24 1.26 7.05 10.40
C GLN A 24 2.23 6.89 9.24
N PHE A 25 1.78 7.26 8.05
CA PHE A 25 2.53 7.15 6.82
C PHE A 25 2.84 8.54 6.30
N TYR A 26 4.11 8.77 6.00
CA TYR A 26 4.62 10.01 5.46
C TYR A 26 5.40 9.72 4.18
N ILE A 27 5.32 10.64 3.23
CA ILE A 27 6.14 10.64 2.02
C ILE A 27 6.86 11.98 1.88
N SER A 28 7.97 12.00 1.14
CA SER A 28 8.63 13.24 0.74
C SER A 28 7.69 14.13 -0.07
N THR A 29 7.94 15.44 -0.06
CA THR A 29 7.18 16.44 -0.83
C THR A 29 8.02 16.99 -1.97
N ASP A 30 9.08 16.28 -2.35
CA ASP A 30 9.85 16.61 -3.54
C ASP A 30 9.12 16.05 -4.78
N ASP A 31 9.47 16.56 -5.96
CA ASP A 31 8.88 16.16 -7.25
C ASP A 31 8.98 14.66 -7.56
N SER A 32 9.77 13.91 -6.77
CA SER A 32 10.01 12.49 -6.98
C SER A 32 9.21 11.58 -6.05
N TRP A 33 8.63 12.12 -4.96
CA TRP A 33 8.01 11.36 -3.87
C TRP A 33 8.81 10.11 -3.50
N SER A 34 10.15 10.21 -3.47
CA SER A 34 11.05 9.04 -3.46
C SER A 34 11.31 8.47 -2.06
N GLU A 35 11.02 9.23 -1.01
CA GLU A 35 11.26 8.81 0.36
C GLU A 35 9.96 8.66 1.13
N ALA A 36 9.97 7.75 2.10
CA ALA A 36 8.87 7.55 3.02
C ALA A 36 9.35 7.33 4.44
N LEU A 37 8.46 7.65 5.38
CA LEU A 37 8.62 7.36 6.80
C LEU A 37 7.33 6.75 7.32
N VAL A 38 7.43 5.63 8.02
CA VAL A 38 6.32 5.04 8.76
C VAL A 38 6.62 5.13 10.25
N ARG A 39 5.62 5.57 11.01
CA ARG A 39 5.74 5.68 12.46
C ARG A 39 4.62 4.90 13.11
N TYR A 40 4.99 4.00 14.01
CA TYR A 40 4.08 3.38 14.95
C TYR A 40 4.04 4.18 16.25
N ILE A 41 2.83 4.43 16.75
CA ILE A 41 2.57 5.06 18.04
C ILE A 41 1.73 4.09 18.86
N PRO A 42 2.29 3.46 19.91
CA PRO A 42 1.52 2.59 20.78
C PRO A 42 0.54 3.40 21.63
N VAL A 43 -0.56 2.78 22.07
CA VAL A 43 -1.61 3.43 22.88
C VAL A 43 -1.04 4.07 24.15
N SER A 44 0.02 3.49 24.72
CA SER A 44 0.71 4.02 25.91
C SER A 44 1.31 5.41 25.72
N GLU A 45 1.62 5.81 24.49
CA GLU A 45 2.24 7.11 24.17
C GLU A 45 1.22 8.19 23.81
N PHE A 46 -0.07 7.86 23.71
CA PHE A 46 -1.10 8.81 23.24
C PHE A 46 -1.22 10.07 24.10
N SER A 47 -1.05 9.96 25.42
CA SER A 47 -1.10 11.11 26.33
C SER A 47 0.07 12.07 26.18
N GLU A 48 1.18 11.61 25.59
CA GLU A 48 2.41 12.38 25.40
C GLU A 48 2.54 12.90 23.96
N CYS A 49 1.70 12.39 23.05
CA CYS A 49 1.70 12.77 21.65
C CYS A 49 0.99 14.11 21.43
N SER A 50 1.59 14.95 20.59
CA SER A 50 0.93 16.08 19.95
C SER A 50 0.97 15.89 18.45
N HIS A 51 -0.20 15.94 17.80
CA HIS A 51 -0.27 15.85 16.34
C HIS A 51 -0.08 17.25 15.76
N GLN A 52 0.94 17.42 14.93
CA GLN A 52 1.16 18.64 14.17
C GLN A 52 0.93 18.35 12.70
N TRP A 53 -0.06 18.99 12.12
CA TRP A 53 -0.36 18.92 10.70
C TRP A 53 0.39 20.05 9.98
N ILE A 54 1.21 19.69 8.99
CA ILE A 54 1.86 20.65 8.11
C ILE A 54 1.22 20.49 6.73
N LEU A 55 0.59 21.55 6.25
CA LEU A 55 0.16 21.63 4.85
C LEU A 55 1.38 21.97 3.99
N PRO A 56 1.47 21.43 2.77
CA PRO A 56 2.50 21.87 1.83
C PRO A 56 2.34 23.38 1.55
N ASP A 57 3.47 24.04 1.28
CA ASP A 57 3.50 25.48 0.99
C ASP A 57 2.80 25.79 -0.34
N ASP A 58 2.92 24.90 -1.33
CA ASP A 58 2.17 24.89 -2.58
C ASP A 58 1.14 23.73 -2.56
N PRO A 59 -0.16 24.00 -2.74
CA PRO A 59 -1.17 22.94 -2.89
C PRO A 59 -0.90 21.96 -4.04
N ASP A 60 -0.18 22.39 -5.07
CA ASP A 60 0.17 21.56 -6.23
C ASP A 60 1.27 20.52 -5.89
N ASP A 61 2.01 20.70 -4.79
CA ASP A 61 2.98 19.71 -4.28
C ASP A 61 2.30 18.58 -3.47
N SER A 62 1.00 18.69 -3.23
CA SER A 62 0.21 17.70 -2.52
C SER A 62 -0.29 16.62 -3.46
N VAL A 63 -0.25 15.36 -3.03
CA VAL A 63 -0.93 14.24 -3.72
C VAL A 63 -2.40 14.10 -3.30
N ILE A 64 -2.81 14.86 -2.28
CA ILE A 64 -4.17 14.89 -1.74
C ILE A 64 -4.76 16.28 -2.01
N HIS A 65 -5.90 16.33 -2.70
CA HIS A 65 -6.64 17.56 -2.95
C HIS A 65 -8.08 17.44 -2.43
N GLY A 66 -8.69 18.57 -2.09
CA GLY A 66 -10.09 18.64 -1.70
C GLY A 66 -10.40 18.27 -0.24
N GLY A 67 -9.39 17.87 0.56
CA GLY A 67 -9.56 17.66 2.00
C GLY A 67 -8.78 16.47 2.54
N PHE A 68 -9.47 15.63 3.31
CA PHE A 68 -8.93 14.41 3.90
C PHE A 68 -9.77 13.21 3.47
N PHE A 69 -9.19 12.03 3.57
CA PHE A 69 -9.88 10.79 3.26
C PHE A 69 -9.83 9.81 4.43
N THR A 70 -10.76 8.87 4.42
CA THR A 70 -10.78 7.78 5.38
C THR A 70 -10.15 6.55 4.75
N VAL A 71 -9.17 6.00 5.43
CA VAL A 71 -8.60 4.71 5.07
C VAL A 71 -9.47 3.62 5.70
N THR A 72 -10.36 3.01 4.91
CA THR A 72 -11.09 1.80 5.31
C THR A 72 -10.51 0.62 4.56
N THR A 73 -9.55 -0.05 5.19
CA THR A 73 -8.85 -1.18 4.58
C THR A 73 -9.69 -2.45 4.64
N LYS A 74 -9.49 -3.31 3.64
CA LYS A 74 -9.92 -4.71 3.70
C LYS A 74 -8.70 -5.59 3.98
N PRO A 75 -8.80 -6.57 4.89
CA PRO A 75 -7.71 -7.51 5.15
C PRO A 75 -7.44 -8.35 3.89
N TYR A 76 -6.19 -8.30 3.39
CA TYR A 76 -5.55 -9.17 2.38
C TYR A 76 -6.45 -9.89 1.33
N GLN A 77 -7.48 -9.21 0.79
CA GLN A 77 -8.43 -9.77 -0.19
C GLN A 77 -8.05 -9.46 -1.64
N GLN A 78 -6.75 -9.42 -1.93
CA GLN A 78 -6.25 -9.14 -3.27
C GLN A 78 -5.58 -10.39 -3.85
N LEU A 79 -5.84 -10.69 -5.12
CA LEU A 79 -5.13 -11.62 -5.98
C LEU A 79 -3.85 -10.97 -6.52
N PRO A 80 -2.80 -11.77 -6.77
CA PRO A 80 -1.57 -11.29 -7.37
C PRO A 80 -1.80 -10.80 -8.80
N THR A 81 -1.13 -9.71 -9.15
CA THR A 81 -1.00 -9.27 -10.54
C THR A 81 0.21 -9.94 -11.19
N MET A 82 0.22 -10.03 -12.51
CA MET A 82 1.34 -10.61 -13.26
C MET A 82 2.67 -9.88 -13.04
N ASP A 83 2.60 -8.60 -12.69
CA ASP A 83 3.79 -7.78 -12.42
C ASP A 83 4.40 -8.05 -11.03
N ASP A 84 3.73 -8.85 -10.20
CA ASP A 84 4.26 -9.32 -8.92
C ASP A 84 5.32 -10.40 -9.18
N ARG A 85 6.50 -10.25 -8.58
CA ARG A 85 7.64 -11.16 -8.79
C ARG A 85 7.34 -12.62 -8.41
N ASP A 86 6.37 -12.84 -7.52
CA ASP A 86 6.03 -14.16 -7.01
C ASP A 86 4.87 -14.81 -7.79
N PHE A 87 4.30 -14.12 -8.81
CA PHE A 87 3.17 -14.60 -9.62
C PHE A 87 3.47 -15.92 -10.34
N ASP A 88 4.65 -16.03 -10.97
CA ASP A 88 5.04 -17.22 -11.75
C ASP A 88 5.26 -18.47 -10.88
N PHE A 89 5.43 -18.30 -9.56
CA PHE A 89 5.62 -19.40 -8.62
C PHE A 89 4.31 -19.92 -8.02
N LEU A 90 3.17 -19.33 -8.40
CA LEU A 90 1.86 -19.80 -7.95
C LEU A 90 1.59 -21.22 -8.45
N PRO A 91 0.92 -22.05 -7.64
CA PRO A 91 0.60 -23.43 -8.00
C PRO A 91 -0.55 -23.45 -9.01
N PHE A 92 -0.25 -23.10 -10.26
CA PHE A 92 -1.18 -23.34 -11.37
C PHE A 92 -1.35 -24.86 -11.54
N PRO A 93 -2.57 -25.34 -11.83
CA PRO A 93 -2.79 -26.73 -12.19
C PRO A 93 -1.80 -27.14 -13.29
N SER A 94 -1.11 -28.27 -13.12
CA SER A 94 -0.02 -28.69 -14.04
C SER A 94 -0.47 -28.93 -15.49
N ASP A 95 -1.77 -29.04 -15.70
CA ASP A 95 -2.48 -29.18 -16.97
C ASP A 95 -2.97 -27.85 -17.56
N MET A 96 -2.73 -26.74 -16.87
CA MET A 96 -3.07 -25.38 -17.29
C MET A 96 -1.83 -24.72 -17.86
N ASP A 97 -1.88 -24.39 -19.15
CA ASP A 97 -0.87 -23.56 -19.81
C ASP A 97 -1.02 -22.11 -19.31
N PRO A 98 -0.01 -21.49 -18.67
CA PRO A 98 -0.08 -20.08 -18.28
C PRO A 98 -0.44 -19.15 -19.45
N ASP A 99 -0.03 -19.51 -20.68
CA ASP A 99 -0.33 -18.73 -21.88
C ASP A 99 -1.83 -18.73 -22.23
N PHE A 100 -2.61 -19.69 -21.72
CA PHE A 100 -4.07 -19.75 -21.87
C PHE A 100 -4.76 -18.50 -21.30
N PHE A 101 -4.26 -17.97 -20.20
CA PHE A 101 -4.76 -16.76 -19.57
C PHE A 101 -4.44 -15.50 -20.40
N TYR A 102 -3.34 -15.52 -21.15
CA TYR A 102 -2.91 -14.39 -21.99
C TYR A 102 -3.62 -14.33 -23.34
N GLU A 103 -4.04 -15.47 -23.89
CA GLU A 103 -4.61 -15.51 -25.24
C GLU A 103 -6.15 -15.53 -25.26
N ASP A 104 -6.80 -16.37 -24.44
CA ASP A 104 -8.25 -16.63 -24.57
C ASP A 104 -9.11 -15.86 -23.54
N HIS A 105 -8.55 -15.50 -22.38
CA HIS A 105 -9.28 -14.89 -21.26
C HIS A 105 -8.67 -13.59 -20.72
N ALA A 106 -7.75 -12.97 -21.47
CA ALA A 106 -7.03 -11.78 -21.02
C ALA A 106 -7.96 -10.64 -20.59
N GLU A 107 -9.06 -10.40 -21.31
CA GLU A 107 -10.02 -9.33 -20.97
C GLU A 107 -10.77 -9.61 -19.66
N GLU A 108 -11.19 -10.86 -19.42
CA GLU A 108 -11.87 -11.25 -18.19
C GLU A 108 -10.93 -11.16 -16.98
N LEU A 109 -9.68 -11.61 -17.13
CA LEU A 109 -8.66 -11.47 -16.10
C LEU A 109 -8.32 -10.01 -15.82
N VAL A 110 -8.15 -9.19 -16.85
CA VAL A 110 -7.91 -7.75 -16.70
C VAL A 110 -9.07 -7.10 -15.94
N ASN A 111 -10.32 -7.46 -16.24
CA ASN A 111 -11.48 -6.95 -15.50
C ASN A 111 -11.48 -7.40 -14.04
N VAL A 112 -11.19 -8.67 -13.76
CA VAL A 112 -11.10 -9.18 -12.38
C VAL A 112 -9.97 -8.49 -11.60
N LEU A 113 -8.80 -8.32 -12.22
CA LEU A 113 -7.66 -7.65 -11.60
C LEU A 113 -7.90 -6.15 -11.39
N ASN A 114 -8.67 -5.51 -12.28
CA ASN A 114 -9.05 -4.10 -12.15
C ASN A 114 -10.17 -3.85 -11.13
N ASP A 115 -11.02 -4.83 -10.84
CA ASP A 115 -12.11 -4.73 -9.86
C ASP A 115 -11.65 -5.03 -8.42
N GLN A 116 -10.34 -5.25 -8.23
CA GLN A 116 -9.78 -5.55 -6.93
C GLN A 116 -9.78 -4.34 -5.99
N PRO A 117 -9.80 -4.55 -4.66
CA PRO A 117 -9.72 -3.47 -3.70
C PRO A 117 -8.44 -2.64 -3.92
N THR A 118 -8.63 -1.34 -4.13
CA THR A 118 -7.56 -0.37 -4.36
C THR A 118 -6.88 0.12 -3.07
N LEU A 119 -7.43 -0.26 -1.93
CA LEU A 119 -7.01 0.15 -0.59
C LEU A 119 -6.94 -1.06 0.34
N ILE A 120 -5.72 -1.56 0.58
CA ILE A 120 -5.47 -2.77 1.36
C ILE A 120 -4.33 -2.56 2.36
N CYS A 121 -4.36 -3.28 3.47
CA CYS A 121 -3.29 -3.26 4.47
C CYS A 121 -3.12 -4.64 5.13
N GLY A 122 -1.99 -4.83 5.81
CA GLY A 122 -1.76 -5.98 6.67
C GLY A 122 -1.58 -7.30 5.90
N GLY A 123 -0.81 -7.26 4.83
CA GLY A 123 -0.45 -8.39 3.98
C GLY A 123 -1.28 -8.47 2.70
N GLY A 124 -1.24 -9.66 2.09
CA GLY A 124 -1.85 -9.92 0.80
C GLY A 124 -0.96 -9.51 -0.37
N TRP A 125 -1.53 -9.61 -1.56
CA TRP A 125 -0.82 -9.30 -2.79
C TRP A 125 -0.86 -7.81 -3.09
N ALA A 126 0.26 -7.28 -3.60
CA ALA A 126 0.34 -5.91 -4.08
C ALA A 126 -0.04 -5.83 -5.56
N THR A 127 -0.55 -4.68 -5.97
CA THR A 127 -0.68 -4.29 -7.37
C THR A 127 0.49 -3.42 -7.76
N PHE A 128 1.02 -3.65 -8.95
CA PHE A 128 2.03 -2.82 -9.58
C PHE A 128 1.52 -2.32 -10.94
N ARG A 129 1.95 -1.13 -11.38
CA ARG A 129 1.64 -0.61 -12.73
C ARG A 129 2.72 -0.94 -13.77
N GLN A 130 3.90 -1.32 -13.29
CA GLN A 130 5.06 -1.59 -14.13
C GLN A 130 5.66 -2.94 -13.77
N TRP A 131 6.53 -2.97 -12.76
CA TRP A 131 7.16 -4.20 -12.28
C TRP A 131 7.30 -4.10 -10.76
N ASP A 132 7.31 -5.23 -10.09
CA ASP A 132 7.52 -5.32 -8.64
C ASP A 132 8.98 -4.96 -8.26
N PRO A 133 9.19 -3.84 -7.54
CA PRO A 133 10.52 -3.37 -7.20
C PRO A 133 11.08 -3.93 -5.90
N ARG A 134 10.38 -4.87 -5.26
CA ARG A 134 10.87 -5.49 -4.01
C ARG A 134 12.21 -6.21 -4.26
N PRO A 135 13.23 -5.98 -3.41
CA PRO A 135 14.53 -6.65 -3.56
C PRO A 135 14.40 -8.18 -3.52
N GLU A 136 14.95 -8.89 -4.51
CA GLU A 136 14.82 -10.36 -4.66
C GLU A 136 15.20 -11.15 -3.39
N ASN A 137 16.14 -10.65 -2.59
CA ASN A 137 16.66 -11.33 -1.41
C ASN A 137 15.99 -10.92 -0.10
N GLU A 138 14.91 -10.15 -0.16
CA GLU A 138 14.17 -9.68 1.00
C GLU A 138 12.75 -10.24 1.02
N SER A 139 12.36 -10.77 2.18
CA SER A 139 11.00 -11.23 2.44
C SER A 139 10.21 -10.06 3.02
N LEU A 140 9.48 -9.36 2.15
CA LEU A 140 8.73 -8.16 2.49
C LEU A 140 7.23 -8.41 2.27
N GLU A 141 6.44 -8.10 3.29
CA GLU A 141 4.98 -8.19 3.28
C GLU A 141 4.37 -6.82 3.03
N LEU A 142 3.23 -6.78 2.33
CA LEU A 142 2.53 -5.53 2.09
C LEU A 142 1.98 -4.96 3.40
N LEU A 143 2.40 -3.77 3.78
CA LEU A 143 1.87 -3.07 4.95
C LEU A 143 0.65 -2.22 4.59
N LEU A 144 0.76 -1.43 3.52
CA LEU A 144 -0.31 -0.55 3.02
C LEU A 144 -0.16 -0.36 1.51
N GLN A 145 -1.27 -0.38 0.79
CA GLN A 145 -1.36 0.06 -0.60
C GLN A 145 -2.46 1.11 -0.73
N LEU A 146 -2.15 2.20 -1.44
CA LEU A 146 -3.14 3.21 -1.84
C LEU A 146 -3.05 3.42 -3.36
N ASP A 147 -4.13 3.08 -4.06
CA ASP A 147 -4.31 3.49 -5.45
C ASP A 147 -4.84 4.92 -5.53
N CYS A 148 -4.71 5.54 -6.70
CA CYS A 148 -5.42 6.77 -7.00
C CYS A 148 -6.93 6.55 -6.91
N TYR A 149 -7.64 7.51 -6.33
CA TYR A 149 -9.10 7.51 -6.33
C TYR A 149 -9.64 8.93 -6.19
N GLU A 150 -10.90 9.07 -6.55
CA GLU A 150 -11.68 10.29 -6.33
C GLU A 150 -13.00 9.89 -5.67
N ASP A 151 -13.26 10.45 -4.49
CA ASP A 151 -14.52 10.27 -3.79
C ASP A 151 -14.95 11.57 -3.12
N ASN A 152 -16.22 11.94 -3.26
CA ASN A 152 -16.81 13.13 -2.63
C ASN A 152 -16.00 14.45 -2.81
N GLY A 153 -15.28 14.59 -3.94
CA GLY A 153 -14.45 15.76 -4.24
C GLY A 153 -13.06 15.75 -3.59
N VAL A 154 -12.70 14.68 -2.88
CA VAL A 154 -11.35 14.40 -2.41
C VAL A 154 -10.65 13.54 -3.46
N VAL A 155 -9.45 13.96 -3.86
CA VAL A 155 -8.64 13.28 -4.88
C VAL A 155 -7.34 12.84 -4.24
N LEU A 156 -7.02 11.56 -4.35
CA LEU A 156 -5.68 11.03 -4.16
C LEU A 156 -5.10 10.70 -5.54
N ASN A 157 -4.03 11.38 -5.95
CA ASN A 157 -3.41 11.10 -7.24
C ASN A 157 -1.88 11.22 -7.17
N TYR A 158 -1.22 10.23 -7.75
CA TYR A 158 0.24 10.15 -7.91
C TYR A 158 0.57 10.14 -9.39
N GLY A 159 1.02 11.27 -9.92
CA GLY A 159 1.36 11.38 -11.34
C GLY A 159 0.20 11.00 -12.26
N ASP A 160 0.44 10.11 -13.22
CA ASP A 160 -0.57 9.57 -14.15
C ASP A 160 -1.22 8.30 -13.59
N ARG A 161 -2.14 8.49 -12.63
CA ARG A 161 -2.93 7.41 -12.00
C ARG A 161 -2.08 6.35 -11.30
N GLY A 162 -1.15 6.84 -10.50
CA GLY A 162 -0.22 6.01 -9.77
C GLY A 162 -0.81 5.30 -8.55
N ILE A 163 -0.03 4.34 -8.08
CA ILE A 163 -0.26 3.54 -6.90
C ILE A 163 0.97 3.60 -6.01
N VAL A 164 0.76 3.63 -4.69
CA VAL A 164 1.84 3.57 -3.71
C VAL A 164 1.72 2.30 -2.87
N ASN A 165 2.87 1.74 -2.52
CA ASN A 165 2.96 0.54 -1.71
C ASN A 165 4.02 0.75 -0.62
N PHE A 166 3.69 0.31 0.58
CA PHE A 166 4.59 0.25 1.73
C PHE A 166 4.72 -1.22 2.10
N PHE A 167 5.95 -1.71 2.21
CA PHE A 167 6.26 -3.08 2.57
C PHE A 167 7.16 -3.14 3.80
N VAL A 168 7.01 -4.19 4.59
CA VAL A 168 7.72 -4.35 5.87
C VAL A 168 8.22 -5.78 6.02
N ASN A 169 9.33 -5.96 6.71
CA ASN A 169 9.79 -7.28 7.14
C ASN A 169 9.01 -7.72 8.38
N LEU A 170 8.46 -8.94 8.38
CA LEU A 170 7.71 -9.45 9.53
C LEU A 170 8.55 -9.52 10.82
N HIS A 171 9.87 -9.67 10.71
CA HIS A 171 10.76 -9.64 11.88
C HIS A 171 10.85 -8.25 12.52
N ASP A 172 10.65 -7.19 11.74
CA ASP A 172 10.58 -5.82 12.27
C ASP A 172 9.19 -5.54 12.83
N VAL A 173 8.13 -6.10 12.22
CA VAL A 173 6.76 -6.09 12.78
C VAL A 173 6.71 -6.74 14.16
N GLU A 174 7.35 -7.89 14.37
CA GLU A 174 7.46 -8.57 15.67
C GLU A 174 8.10 -7.70 16.76
N LYS A 175 8.97 -6.75 16.38
CA LYS A 175 9.63 -5.81 17.29
C LYS A 175 8.90 -4.47 17.38
N GLU A 176 7.77 -4.34 16.68
CA GLU A 176 7.05 -3.09 16.50
C GLU A 176 7.91 -1.96 15.89
N ASP A 177 8.92 -2.34 15.09
CA ASP A 177 9.85 -1.42 14.43
C ASP A 177 9.41 -1.17 12.98
N PHE A 178 8.87 0.01 12.72
CA PHE A 178 8.44 0.42 11.38
C PHE A 178 9.42 1.42 10.74
N SER A 179 10.63 1.57 11.28
CA SER A 179 11.65 2.45 10.70
C SER A 179 12.30 1.89 9.42
N HIS A 180 12.11 0.60 9.15
CA HIS A 180 12.64 -0.13 8.00
C HIS A 180 11.54 -0.54 7.01
N VAL A 181 10.75 0.44 6.55
CA VAL A 181 9.72 0.21 5.54
C VAL A 181 10.27 0.46 4.14
N PHE A 182 10.09 -0.51 3.26
CA PHE A 182 10.36 -0.36 1.83
C PHE A 182 9.15 0.30 1.18
N TYR A 183 9.36 1.50 0.64
CA TYR A 183 8.31 2.25 -0.04
C TYR A 183 8.59 2.30 -1.53
N THR A 184 7.52 2.20 -2.31
CA THR A 184 7.57 2.38 -3.76
C THR A 184 6.29 3.03 -4.25
N TRP A 185 6.38 3.65 -5.42
CA TRP A 185 5.24 4.10 -6.18
C TRP A 185 5.48 3.85 -7.66
N SER A 186 4.40 3.62 -8.40
CA SER A 186 4.45 3.46 -9.86
C SER A 186 3.23 4.12 -10.49
N GLN A 187 3.37 4.54 -11.74
CA GLN A 187 2.31 5.13 -12.56
C GLN A 187 2.27 4.44 -13.93
N PHE A 188 1.19 4.68 -14.69
CA PHE A 188 1.03 4.17 -16.05
C PHE A 188 1.99 4.84 -17.06
#